data_AF-A0A9X3X4H7-F1
#
_entry.id   AF-A0A9X3X4H7-F1
#
_cell.length_a   1.000
_cell.length_b   1.000
_cell.length_c   1.000
_cell.angle_alpha   90.00
_cell.angle_beta   90.00
_cell.angle_gamma   90.00
#
_symmetry.space_group_name_H-M   'P 1'
#
loop_
_entity.id
_entity.type
_entity.pdbx_description
1 polymer ?
#
loop_
_entity_poly.entity_id
_entity_poly.type
_entity_poly.pdbx_seq_one_letter_code
_entity_poly.pdbx_strand_id
1 'polypeptide(L)'
;MGNVIRLLPLLFTLLLVLPSCSGSAPTRGGLVVGVTSDLRVGVDVLRLHVIRKVNGAVISDEELFSDGASPFQIPLEIGFADLEDGDDVDVEIEAFGSTSTPLVIRTAGSTIQAGRTLLLRADLASACAGSSAPTCDAPQTCTGGVCGTSYVSPAMLEEYSSGWSKGKTDICKPNDGPPTLFVGKGQADYLPTSDYDLAQIEAGPQGGHHIWIALRMKNLRQSGSITTLTGHVEELDLDINPFTVIFTFDPDEGGFCKLYGLRFQIDGATDIESLLGKTLLVKASVKDKDGDVGTAERWVKLSSDIL
;
A
#
# COMPACT_ATOMS: atom_id res chain seq x y z
N MET A 1 90.75 -27.93 8.56
CA MET A 1 89.60 -27.88 9.47
C MET A 1 89.11 -26.43 9.49
N GLY A 2 88.06 -26.11 8.74
CA GLY A 2 87.55 -24.75 8.60
C GLY A 2 86.02 -24.78 8.57
N ASN A 3 85.40 -24.08 9.52
CA ASN A 3 83.98 -24.10 9.84
C ASN A 3 83.11 -23.50 8.75
N VAL A 4 82.01 -24.19 8.39
CA VAL A 4 80.94 -23.71 7.51
C VAL A 4 79.86 -23.08 8.37
N ILE A 5 79.69 -21.75 8.28
CA ILE A 5 78.60 -21.01 8.91
C ILE A 5 77.48 -20.86 7.86
N ARG A 6 76.31 -21.45 8.13
CA ARG A 6 75.08 -21.27 7.33
C ARG A 6 74.32 -20.03 7.83
N LEU A 7 74.14 -19.03 6.96
CA LEU A 7 73.21 -17.92 7.18
C LEU A 7 71.78 -18.33 6.79
N LEU A 8 70.86 -18.17 7.74
CA LEU A 8 69.42 -18.31 7.59
C LEU A 8 68.84 -16.94 7.19
N PRO A 9 68.08 -16.78 6.08
CA PRO A 9 67.41 -15.52 5.80
C PRO A 9 66.11 -15.44 6.63
N LEU A 10 66.04 -14.42 7.48
CA LEU A 10 64.86 -14.03 8.24
C LEU A 10 63.79 -13.51 7.26
N LEU A 11 62.72 -14.27 7.04
CA LEU A 11 61.54 -13.84 6.31
C LEU A 11 60.68 -12.99 7.26
N PHE A 12 60.80 -11.67 7.17
CA PHE A 12 60.00 -10.70 7.94
C PHE A 12 58.60 -10.62 7.32
N THR A 13 57.68 -11.45 7.80
CA THR A 13 56.26 -11.38 7.44
C THR A 13 55.64 -10.16 8.14
N LEU A 14 55.47 -9.08 7.38
CA LEU A 14 54.79 -7.87 7.84
C LEU A 14 53.28 -8.17 7.96
N LEU A 15 52.82 -8.54 9.16
CA LEU A 15 51.39 -8.66 9.49
C LEU A 15 50.74 -7.28 9.41
N LEU A 16 49.99 -7.02 8.34
CA LEU A 16 49.02 -5.93 8.25
C LEU A 16 47.89 -6.22 9.23
N VAL A 17 47.96 -5.63 10.43
CA VAL A 17 46.83 -5.57 11.37
C VAL A 17 45.86 -4.53 10.83
N LEU A 18 44.95 -4.94 9.96
CA LEU A 18 43.78 -4.14 9.62
C LEU A 18 42.89 -4.12 10.88
N PRO A 19 42.57 -2.95 11.46
CA PRO A 19 41.53 -2.87 12.47
C PRO A 19 40.22 -3.30 11.80
N SER A 20 39.81 -4.54 12.07
CA SER A 20 38.46 -4.99 11.76
C SER A 20 37.53 -4.15 12.62
N CYS A 21 36.96 -3.09 12.03
CA CYS A 21 35.81 -2.40 12.57
C CYS A 21 34.65 -3.41 12.59
N SER A 22 34.61 -4.26 13.62
CA SER A 22 33.48 -5.11 13.97
C SER A 22 32.40 -4.24 14.60
N GLY A 23 31.84 -3.33 13.81
CA GLY A 23 30.54 -2.76 14.10
C GLY A 23 29.53 -3.87 13.92
N SER A 24 29.05 -4.45 15.03
CA SER A 24 27.92 -5.38 14.98
C SER A 24 26.77 -4.72 14.25
N ALA A 25 26.20 -5.39 13.25
CA ALA A 25 24.99 -4.92 12.60
C ALA A 25 23.93 -4.64 13.67
N PRO A 26 23.11 -3.58 13.51
CA PRO A 26 22.01 -3.35 14.43
C PRO A 26 21.13 -4.60 14.44
N THR A 27 20.69 -5.00 15.63
CA THR A 27 19.80 -6.17 15.83
C THR A 27 18.40 -5.76 16.28
N ARG A 28 18.16 -4.44 16.40
CA ARG A 28 16.95 -3.87 16.97
C ARG A 28 16.42 -2.74 16.11
N GLY A 29 15.10 -2.56 16.11
CA GLY A 29 14.41 -1.56 15.31
C GLY A 29 13.20 -0.97 16.04
N GLY A 30 12.37 -0.26 15.29
CA GLY A 30 11.12 0.29 15.78
C GLY A 30 10.03 0.35 14.70
N LEU A 31 8.80 0.50 15.15
CA LEU A 31 7.64 0.76 14.31
C LEU A 31 6.81 1.86 14.99
N VAL A 32 6.38 2.85 14.21
CA VAL A 32 5.37 3.82 14.64
C VAL A 32 4.11 3.58 13.83
N VAL A 33 2.99 3.32 14.49
CA VAL A 33 1.69 3.34 13.85
C VAL A 33 1.17 4.77 13.83
N GLY A 34 1.12 5.36 12.65
CA GLY A 34 0.54 6.69 12.41
C GLY A 34 -0.95 6.57 12.12
N VAL A 35 -1.77 7.02 13.06
CA VAL A 35 -3.23 6.94 12.99
C VAL A 35 -3.81 8.23 12.41
N THR A 36 -4.59 8.12 11.34
CA THR A 36 -5.42 9.19 10.77
C THR A 36 -6.90 8.87 10.90
N SER A 37 -7.78 9.84 10.64
CA SER A 37 -9.22 9.59 10.66
C SER A 37 -9.98 10.57 9.77
N ASP A 38 -11.00 10.04 9.08
CA ASP A 38 -12.07 10.84 8.45
C ASP A 38 -13.15 11.26 9.47
N LEU A 39 -13.17 10.62 10.64
CA LEU A 39 -14.12 10.89 11.71
C LEU A 39 -13.61 12.07 12.56
N ARG A 40 -14.53 12.95 12.97
CA ARG A 40 -14.16 14.13 13.76
C ARG A 40 -13.94 13.74 15.21
N VAL A 41 -12.73 13.94 15.70
CA VAL A 41 -12.40 13.80 17.13
C VAL A 41 -13.20 14.79 17.96
N GLY A 42 -13.79 14.34 19.07
CA GLY A 42 -14.65 15.14 19.95
C GLY A 42 -16.08 15.32 19.45
N VAL A 43 -16.43 14.76 18.29
CA VAL A 43 -17.79 14.79 17.75
C VAL A 43 -18.26 13.38 17.40
N ASP A 44 -17.55 12.74 16.46
CA ASP A 44 -17.86 11.39 16.01
C ASP A 44 -17.10 10.36 16.87
N VAL A 45 -15.82 10.61 17.16
CA VAL A 45 -14.98 9.77 18.03
C VAL A 45 -14.69 10.49 19.33
N LEU A 46 -15.19 9.94 20.43
CA LEU A 46 -15.01 10.47 21.78
C LEU A 46 -13.95 9.70 22.57
N ARG A 47 -13.72 8.43 22.23
CA ARG A 47 -12.79 7.56 22.93
C ARG A 47 -12.12 6.59 21.95
N LEU A 48 -10.84 6.32 22.17
CA LEU A 48 -10.13 5.21 21.56
C LEU A 48 -9.78 4.19 22.64
N HIS A 49 -9.92 2.90 22.35
CA HIS A 49 -9.30 1.82 23.09
C HIS A 49 -8.21 1.23 22.20
N VAL A 50 -6.97 1.24 22.69
CA VAL A 50 -5.77 0.91 21.94
C VAL A 50 -5.06 -0.25 22.62
N ILE A 51 -4.96 -1.37 21.92
CA ILE A 51 -4.26 -2.56 22.39
C ILE A 51 -3.02 -2.77 21.52
N ARG A 52 -1.85 -2.82 22.15
CA ARG A 52 -0.56 -3.10 21.50
C ARG A 52 -0.12 -4.52 21.81
N LYS A 53 0.30 -5.26 20.78
CA LYS A 53 0.77 -6.64 20.90
C LYS A 53 2.15 -6.80 20.25
N VAL A 54 3.00 -7.62 20.85
CA VAL A 54 4.28 -8.07 20.30
C VAL A 54 4.30 -9.59 20.34
N ASN A 55 4.54 -10.25 19.20
CA ASN A 55 4.49 -11.71 19.06
C ASN A 55 3.20 -12.31 19.65
N GLY A 56 2.07 -11.64 19.42
CA GLY A 56 0.74 -12.00 19.93
C GLY A 56 0.49 -11.69 21.42
N ALA A 57 1.50 -11.30 22.20
CA ALA A 57 1.36 -10.95 23.61
C ALA A 57 0.99 -9.46 23.77
N VAL A 58 -0.06 -9.16 24.53
CA VAL A 58 -0.45 -7.78 24.84
C VAL A 58 0.62 -7.12 25.72
N ILE A 59 1.21 -6.03 25.23
CA ILE A 59 2.20 -5.23 25.95
C ILE A 59 1.63 -3.92 26.50
N SER A 60 0.48 -3.48 26.00
CA SER A 60 -0.24 -2.30 26.48
C SER A 60 -1.71 -2.34 26.04
N ASP A 61 -2.57 -1.80 26.89
CA ASP A 61 -4.03 -1.72 26.76
C ASP A 61 -4.43 -0.39 27.41
N GLU A 62 -4.83 0.57 26.59
CA GLU A 62 -5.01 1.97 26.98
C GLU A 62 -6.32 2.55 26.45
N GLU A 63 -7.00 3.35 27.26
CA GLU A 63 -8.11 4.20 26.82
C GLU A 63 -7.65 5.65 26.66
N LEU A 64 -7.93 6.24 25.51
CA LEU A 64 -7.68 7.65 25.20
C LEU A 64 -9.00 8.37 25.01
N PHE A 65 -9.14 9.55 25.60
CA PHE A 65 -10.38 10.34 25.55
C PHE A 65 -10.16 11.63 24.75
N SER A 66 -11.17 12.06 24.00
CA SER A 66 -11.12 13.29 23.19
C SER A 66 -11.27 14.57 24.03
N ASP A 67 -11.62 14.41 25.31
CA ASP A 67 -11.79 15.47 26.30
C ASP A 67 -10.88 15.23 27.52
N GLY A 68 -10.96 16.12 28.52
CA GLY A 68 -10.19 16.02 29.75
C GLY A 68 -8.84 16.75 29.70
N ALA A 69 -7.93 16.35 30.61
CA ALA A 69 -6.66 17.05 30.83
C ALA A 69 -5.63 16.80 29.72
N SER A 70 -5.70 15.64 29.07
CA SER A 70 -4.79 15.22 28.00
C SER A 70 -5.60 14.59 26.86
N PRO A 71 -6.41 15.37 26.13
CA PRO A 71 -7.21 14.85 25.05
C PRO A 71 -6.31 14.31 23.93
N PHE A 72 -6.66 13.17 23.35
CA PHE A 72 -5.93 12.68 22.19
C PHE A 72 -6.16 13.58 20.97
N GLN A 73 -5.18 13.62 20.08
CA GLN A 73 -5.25 14.36 18.83
C GLN A 73 -4.93 13.42 17.67
N ILE A 74 -5.57 13.68 16.54
CA ILE A 74 -5.23 13.03 15.26
C ILE A 74 -4.48 14.07 14.42
N PRO A 75 -3.34 13.71 13.79
CA PRO A 75 -2.70 12.40 13.76
C PRO A 75 -2.18 11.92 15.13
N LEU A 76 -2.41 10.64 15.46
CA LEU A 76 -1.93 9.99 16.68
C LEU A 76 -0.76 9.06 16.33
N GLU A 77 0.25 8.98 17.18
CA GLU A 77 1.39 8.06 17.01
C GLU A 77 1.38 7.00 18.11
N ILE A 78 1.44 5.73 17.71
CA ILE A 78 1.51 4.59 18.61
C ILE A 78 2.84 3.89 18.37
N GLY A 79 3.76 4.01 19.33
CA GLY A 79 5.14 3.55 19.17
C GLY A 79 5.39 2.13 19.68
N PHE A 80 6.20 1.40 18.91
CA PHE A 80 6.94 0.20 19.27
C PHE A 80 8.42 0.52 19.09
N ALA A 81 9.19 0.54 20.18
CA ALA A 81 10.58 0.95 20.15
C ALA A 81 11.48 -0.14 20.72
N ASP A 82 12.67 -0.26 20.14
CA ASP A 82 13.72 -1.13 20.63
C ASP A 82 13.25 -2.59 20.72
N LEU A 83 12.76 -3.12 19.61
CA LEU A 83 12.34 -4.53 19.48
C LEU A 83 13.33 -5.31 18.62
N GLU A 84 13.37 -6.64 18.76
CA GLU A 84 14.28 -7.50 18.00
C GLU A 84 13.88 -7.58 16.52
N ASP A 85 14.85 -7.78 15.64
CA ASP A 85 14.59 -8.07 14.23
C ASP A 85 13.64 -9.27 14.09
N GLY A 86 12.59 -9.14 13.29
CA GLY A 86 11.63 -10.21 13.10
C GLY A 86 10.51 -10.28 14.14
N ASP A 87 10.51 -9.45 15.19
CA ASP A 87 9.37 -9.35 16.11
C ASP A 87 8.12 -8.90 15.35
N ASP A 88 7.02 -9.64 15.48
CA ASP A 88 5.73 -9.26 14.93
C ASP A 88 5.05 -8.27 15.87
N VAL A 89 4.51 -7.19 15.32
CA VAL A 89 3.82 -6.15 16.06
C VAL A 89 2.44 -5.93 15.49
N ASP A 90 1.46 -5.84 16.38
CA ASP A 90 0.07 -5.56 16.03
C ASP A 90 -0.48 -4.45 16.93
N VAL A 91 -1.32 -3.60 16.33
CA VAL A 91 -2.18 -2.68 17.07
C VAL A 91 -3.63 -2.93 16.71
N GLU A 92 -4.47 -2.94 17.73
CA GLU A 92 -5.92 -2.96 17.62
C GLU A 92 -6.46 -1.64 18.15
N ILE A 93 -7.21 -0.93 17.33
CA ILE A 93 -7.76 0.39 17.62
C ILE A 93 -9.27 0.30 17.49
N GLU A 94 -9.96 0.45 18.61
CA GLU A 94 -11.42 0.57 18.64
C GLU A 94 -11.79 2.03 18.88
N ALA A 95 -12.52 2.63 17.94
CA ALA A 95 -12.99 4.00 18.05
C ALA A 95 -14.46 4.01 18.50
N PHE A 96 -14.78 4.76 19.55
CA PHE A 96 -16.12 4.85 20.13
C PHE A 96 -16.68 6.27 20.02
N GLY A 97 -17.98 6.35 19.78
CA GLY A 97 -18.77 7.58 19.92
C GLY A 97 -19.35 7.71 21.33
N SER A 98 -20.62 8.07 21.42
CA SER A 98 -21.35 8.18 22.70
C SER A 98 -21.85 6.84 23.27
N THR A 99 -21.72 5.74 22.52
CA THR A 99 -22.14 4.40 22.93
C THR A 99 -20.94 3.52 23.29
N SER A 100 -21.19 2.39 23.94
CA SER A 100 -20.17 1.39 24.28
C SER A 100 -19.84 0.43 23.14
N THR A 101 -20.47 0.57 21.98
CA THR A 101 -20.18 -0.25 20.79
C THR A 101 -19.16 0.49 19.93
N PRO A 102 -18.06 -0.14 19.50
CA PRO A 102 -17.11 0.50 18.60
C PRO A 102 -17.81 0.95 17.31
N LEU A 103 -17.56 2.19 16.90
CA LEU A 103 -17.93 2.70 15.59
C LEU A 103 -17.06 2.07 14.50
N VAL A 104 -15.75 1.97 14.76
CA VAL A 104 -14.74 1.41 13.87
C VAL A 104 -13.82 0.53 14.69
N ILE A 105 -13.50 -0.65 14.17
CA ILE A 105 -12.44 -1.51 14.68
C ILE A 105 -11.38 -1.62 13.58
N ARG A 106 -10.16 -1.18 13.88
CA ARG A 106 -9.04 -1.19 12.95
C ARG A 106 -7.89 -1.97 13.55
N THR A 107 -7.44 -3.00 12.84
CA THR A 107 -6.21 -3.73 13.19
C THR A 107 -5.13 -3.37 12.18
N ALA A 108 -3.90 -3.18 12.61
CA ALA A 108 -2.77 -2.98 11.73
C ALA A 108 -1.53 -3.66 12.32
N GLY A 109 -0.80 -4.42 11.51
CA GLY A 109 0.40 -5.12 11.96
C GLY A 109 1.51 -5.13 10.92
N SER A 110 2.73 -5.37 11.38
CA SER A 110 3.93 -5.55 10.56
C SER A 110 5.00 -6.31 11.35
N THR A 111 6.20 -6.40 10.80
CA THR A 111 7.35 -7.04 11.43
C THR A 111 8.47 -6.02 11.60
N ILE A 112 9.18 -6.07 12.73
CA ILE A 112 10.30 -5.16 13.02
C ILE A 112 11.48 -5.47 12.11
N GLN A 113 12.12 -4.41 11.61
CA GLN A 113 13.36 -4.51 10.84
C GLN A 113 14.49 -3.78 11.56
N ALA A 114 15.59 -4.47 11.81
CA ALA A 114 16.72 -3.93 12.54
C ALA A 114 17.35 -2.71 11.85
N GLY A 115 17.77 -1.76 12.67
CA GLY A 115 18.40 -0.51 12.23
C GLY A 115 17.44 0.50 11.60
N ARG A 116 16.14 0.20 11.54
CA ARG A 116 15.12 1.08 10.96
C ARG A 116 14.02 1.35 11.98
N THR A 117 13.44 2.55 11.88
CA THR A 117 12.13 2.85 12.47
C THR A 117 11.16 3.04 11.33
N LEU A 118 10.18 2.15 11.21
CA LEU A 118 9.22 2.15 10.11
C LEU A 118 7.93 2.88 10.49
N LEU A 119 7.19 3.40 9.51
CA LEU A 119 5.86 3.94 9.69
C LEU A 119 4.80 3.00 9.11
N LEU A 120 3.89 2.53 9.96
CA LEU A 120 2.67 1.84 9.54
C LEU A 120 1.49 2.81 9.60
N ARG A 121 0.78 3.02 8.50
CA ARG A 121 -0.36 3.94 8.46
C ARG A 121 -1.65 3.18 8.76
N ALA A 122 -2.42 3.65 9.74
CA ALA A 122 -3.73 3.14 10.07
C ALA A 122 -4.77 4.25 9.95
N ASP A 123 -5.79 4.05 9.11
CA ASP A 123 -6.84 5.04 8.92
C ASP A 123 -8.15 4.59 9.56
N LEU A 124 -8.76 5.48 10.34
CA LEU A 124 -10.10 5.33 10.88
C LEU A 124 -11.09 5.94 9.89
N ALA A 125 -11.40 5.16 8.85
CA ALA A 125 -12.22 5.58 7.72
C ALA A 125 -13.71 5.60 8.07
N SER A 126 -14.41 6.65 7.63
CA SER A 126 -15.86 6.78 7.84
C SER A 126 -16.68 5.68 7.16
N ALA A 127 -16.19 5.16 6.02
CA ALA A 127 -16.80 4.03 5.30
C ALA A 127 -16.73 2.70 6.08
N CYS A 128 -15.87 2.62 7.10
CA CYS A 128 -15.76 1.48 8.00
C CYS A 128 -16.59 1.66 9.29
N ALA A 129 -17.42 2.71 9.37
CA ALA A 129 -18.21 3.01 10.54
C ALA A 129 -19.70 2.64 10.36
N GLY A 130 -20.32 2.22 11.46
CA GLY A 130 -21.76 2.00 11.54
C GLY A 130 -22.26 0.73 10.86
N SER A 131 -23.58 0.62 10.70
CA SER A 131 -24.24 -0.63 10.27
C SER A 131 -24.03 -1.00 8.80
N SER A 132 -23.54 -0.08 7.97
CA SER A 132 -23.22 -0.32 6.56
C SER A 132 -21.77 -0.75 6.33
N ALA A 133 -20.93 -0.72 7.37
CA ALA A 133 -19.55 -1.16 7.27
C ALA A 133 -19.49 -2.67 7.02
N PRO A 134 -18.53 -3.15 6.21
CA PRO A 134 -18.35 -4.59 6.01
C PRO A 134 -17.86 -5.25 7.31
N THR A 135 -18.39 -6.44 7.61
CA THR A 135 -17.83 -7.32 8.63
C THR A 135 -16.66 -8.08 8.02
N CYS A 136 -15.47 -7.93 8.60
CA CYS A 136 -14.26 -8.60 8.11
C CYS A 136 -13.89 -9.78 9.02
N ASP A 137 -13.63 -10.94 8.42
CA ASP A 137 -13.14 -12.12 9.14
C ASP A 137 -11.65 -11.96 9.44
N ALA A 138 -11.21 -12.33 10.64
CA ALA A 138 -9.79 -12.32 10.97
C ALA A 138 -8.98 -13.21 9.99
N PRO A 139 -7.78 -12.77 9.54
CA PRO A 139 -7.02 -11.60 9.98
C PRO A 139 -7.32 -10.31 9.19
N GLN A 140 -8.46 -10.24 8.50
CA GLN A 140 -8.86 -9.06 7.76
C GLN A 140 -9.46 -7.98 8.68
N THR A 141 -9.51 -6.77 8.15
CA THR A 141 -9.97 -5.57 8.84
C THR A 141 -10.46 -4.58 7.79
N CYS A 142 -11.41 -3.72 8.16
CA CYS A 142 -11.95 -2.75 7.23
C CYS A 142 -10.94 -1.61 6.99
N THR A 143 -10.63 -1.36 5.72
CA THR A 143 -9.83 -0.21 5.27
C THR A 143 -10.56 0.43 4.10
N GLY A 144 -10.94 1.71 4.23
CA GLY A 144 -11.63 2.42 3.15
C GLY A 144 -12.96 1.79 2.70
N GLY A 145 -13.67 1.10 3.60
CA GLY A 145 -14.96 0.46 3.30
C GLY A 145 -14.87 -0.93 2.67
N VAL A 146 -13.68 -1.53 2.58
CA VAL A 146 -13.48 -2.90 2.09
C VAL A 146 -12.65 -3.71 3.09
N CYS A 147 -12.88 -5.04 3.11
CA CYS A 147 -12.07 -5.95 3.93
C CYS A 147 -10.72 -6.24 3.27
N GLY A 148 -9.64 -6.00 3.99
CA GLY A 148 -8.27 -6.29 3.57
C GLY A 148 -7.43 -6.83 4.71
N THR A 149 -6.23 -7.32 4.40
CA THR A 149 -5.28 -7.79 5.42
C THR A 149 -4.95 -6.70 6.45
N SER A 150 -4.85 -7.06 7.73
CA SER A 150 -4.30 -6.18 8.77
C SER A 150 -2.78 -6.06 8.68
N TYR A 151 -2.11 -7.09 8.18
CA TYR A 151 -0.65 -7.15 8.07
C TYR A 151 -0.14 -6.44 6.81
N VAL A 152 0.89 -5.63 6.98
CA VAL A 152 1.64 -4.96 5.90
C VAL A 152 3.11 -5.36 6.00
N SER A 153 3.67 -5.88 4.90
CA SER A 153 5.09 -6.26 4.87
C SER A 153 6.00 -5.05 5.18
N PRO A 154 7.05 -5.20 6.02
CA PRO A 154 7.98 -4.12 6.34
C PRO A 154 8.72 -3.57 5.12
N ALA A 155 8.84 -4.37 4.04
CA ALA A 155 9.43 -3.91 2.78
C ALA A 155 8.58 -2.84 2.07
N MET A 156 7.27 -2.78 2.35
CA MET A 156 6.35 -1.77 1.82
C MET A 156 6.22 -0.55 2.74
N LEU A 157 6.83 -0.58 3.92
CA LEU A 157 6.75 0.52 4.89
C LEU A 157 7.84 1.55 4.66
N GLU A 158 7.44 2.81 4.74
CA GLU A 158 8.37 3.93 4.71
C GLU A 158 9.10 4.09 6.06
N GLU A 159 10.23 4.80 6.04
CA GLU A 159 10.88 5.20 7.27
C GLU A 159 10.05 6.25 8.01
N TYR A 160 9.94 6.07 9.32
CA TYR A 160 9.29 7.04 10.18
C TYR A 160 10.06 8.37 10.19
N SER A 161 9.31 9.46 10.09
CA SER A 161 9.78 10.80 10.40
C SER A 161 8.71 11.53 11.19
N SER A 162 9.09 12.42 12.11
CA SER A 162 8.14 13.23 12.89
C SER A 162 7.26 14.17 12.05
N GLY A 163 7.51 14.27 10.74
CA GLY A 163 6.72 15.01 9.77
C GLY A 163 5.80 14.15 8.89
N TRP A 164 5.67 12.85 9.15
CA TRP A 164 4.94 11.89 8.30
C TRP A 164 3.50 12.31 7.99
N SER A 165 2.86 12.97 8.94
CA SER A 165 1.47 13.42 8.86
C SER A 165 1.29 14.72 8.07
N LYS A 166 2.37 15.48 7.88
CA LYS A 166 2.38 16.72 7.08
C LYS A 166 2.49 16.45 5.58
N GLY A 167 2.30 15.20 5.17
CA GLY A 167 2.00 14.84 3.78
C GLY A 167 3.19 14.78 2.82
N LYS A 168 4.44 14.83 3.30
CA LYS A 168 5.64 14.78 2.44
C LYS A 168 6.15 13.38 2.10
N THR A 169 5.78 12.35 2.86
CA THR A 169 6.28 10.99 2.67
C THR A 169 5.13 10.11 2.19
N ASP A 170 4.79 10.23 0.92
CA ASP A 170 4.22 9.12 0.19
C ASP A 170 5.09 9.02 -1.05
N ILE A 171 5.75 7.88 -1.25
CA ILE A 171 6.70 7.71 -2.34
C ILE A 171 6.06 7.95 -3.72
N CYS A 172 4.74 7.72 -3.82
CA CYS A 172 3.92 7.97 -5.00
C CYS A 172 3.50 9.42 -5.13
N LYS A 173 3.57 10.20 -4.04
CA LYS A 173 3.22 11.61 -3.98
C LYS A 173 4.38 12.48 -3.48
N PRO A 174 5.50 12.56 -4.25
CA PRO A 174 6.60 13.46 -3.91
C PRO A 174 6.20 14.95 -3.99
N ASN A 175 5.07 15.28 -4.62
CA ASN A 175 4.59 16.64 -4.87
C ASN A 175 5.59 17.46 -5.70
N ASP A 176 6.26 16.80 -6.66
CA ASP A 176 7.26 17.41 -7.56
C ASP A 176 6.64 17.90 -8.89
N GLY A 177 5.31 17.80 -9.02
CA GLY A 177 4.54 18.18 -10.19
C GLY A 177 3.04 17.90 -10.03
N PRO A 178 2.23 18.12 -11.08
CA PRO A 178 0.82 17.74 -11.06
C PRO A 178 0.65 16.20 -11.04
N PRO A 179 -0.51 15.70 -10.58
CA PRO A 179 -0.90 14.29 -10.74
C PRO A 179 -0.74 13.81 -12.18
N THR A 180 -0.14 12.64 -12.36
CA THR A 180 -0.04 11.96 -13.66
C THR A 180 -0.50 10.53 -13.52
N LEU A 181 -1.19 10.03 -14.54
CA LEU A 181 -1.69 8.67 -14.64
C LEU A 181 -1.39 8.14 -16.05
N PHE A 182 -1.10 6.85 -16.14
CA PHE A 182 -0.84 6.15 -17.38
C PHE A 182 -1.59 4.81 -17.37
N VAL A 183 -2.28 4.52 -18.47
CA VAL A 183 -2.87 3.19 -18.70
C VAL A 183 -1.84 2.30 -19.39
N GLY A 184 -1.67 1.11 -18.86
CA GLY A 184 -0.87 0.02 -19.38
C GLY A 184 -1.64 -1.30 -19.30
N LYS A 185 -0.92 -2.41 -19.40
CA LYS A 185 -1.47 -3.77 -19.34
C LYS A 185 -0.65 -4.66 -18.40
N GLY A 186 -1.22 -5.80 -18.04
CA GLY A 186 -0.48 -6.85 -17.34
C GLY A 186 -1.20 -7.39 -16.11
N GLN A 187 -1.15 -8.71 -15.96
CA GLN A 187 -1.74 -9.42 -14.82
C GLN A 187 -0.85 -9.34 -13.57
N ALA A 188 0.47 -9.41 -13.75
CA ALA A 188 1.44 -9.57 -12.66
C ALA A 188 2.41 -8.39 -12.50
N ASP A 189 2.40 -7.44 -13.44
CA ASP A 189 3.18 -6.21 -13.37
C ASP A 189 2.56 -5.15 -14.30
N TYR A 190 3.00 -3.90 -14.17
CA TYR A 190 2.72 -2.85 -15.13
C TYR A 190 3.61 -2.98 -16.35
N LEU A 191 2.99 -3.16 -17.52
CA LEU A 191 3.64 -3.08 -18.81
C LEU A 191 3.12 -1.83 -19.54
N PRO A 192 4.01 -0.91 -19.98
CA PRO A 192 3.60 0.20 -20.82
C PRO A 192 2.88 -0.30 -22.07
N THR A 193 1.84 0.43 -22.49
CA THR A 193 1.09 0.11 -23.70
C THR A 193 1.00 1.36 -24.58
N SER A 194 1.10 1.15 -25.89
CA SER A 194 0.86 2.16 -26.92
C SER A 194 -0.59 2.10 -27.39
N ASP A 195 -1.04 3.15 -28.07
CA ASP A 195 -2.37 3.12 -28.69
C ASP A 195 -2.46 1.97 -29.71
N TYR A 196 -3.59 1.28 -29.69
CA TYR A 196 -3.94 0.14 -30.55
C TYR A 196 -3.10 -1.11 -30.32
N ASP A 197 -2.30 -1.16 -29.25
CA ASP A 197 -1.73 -2.41 -28.79
C ASP A 197 -2.83 -3.45 -28.53
N LEU A 198 -2.50 -4.72 -28.79
CA LEU A 198 -3.41 -5.83 -28.56
C LEU A 198 -3.68 -5.99 -27.05
N ALA A 199 -4.96 -5.97 -26.68
CA ALA A 199 -5.48 -6.35 -25.38
C ALA A 199 -6.12 -7.73 -25.51
N GLN A 200 -5.49 -8.71 -24.88
CA GLN A 200 -5.97 -10.09 -24.86
C GLN A 200 -7.25 -10.20 -24.05
N ILE A 201 -8.27 -10.79 -24.65
CA ILE A 201 -9.52 -11.14 -23.98
C ILE A 201 -9.36 -12.49 -23.29
N GLU A 202 -9.77 -12.56 -22.03
CA GLU A 202 -9.78 -13.77 -21.20
C GLU A 202 -11.17 -14.03 -20.63
N ALA A 203 -11.57 -15.30 -20.64
CA ALA A 203 -12.77 -15.75 -19.94
C ALA A 203 -12.56 -15.69 -18.42
N GLY A 204 -13.42 -14.97 -17.71
CA GLY A 204 -13.36 -14.85 -16.26
C GLY A 204 -13.92 -16.09 -15.56
N PRO A 205 -13.29 -16.59 -14.47
CA PRO A 205 -13.84 -17.71 -13.69
C PRO A 205 -15.18 -17.38 -13.01
N GLN A 206 -15.54 -16.10 -12.90
CA GLN A 206 -16.81 -15.61 -12.34
C GLN A 206 -17.84 -15.28 -13.44
N GLY A 207 -17.60 -15.73 -14.67
CA GLY A 207 -18.38 -15.32 -15.85
C GLY A 207 -17.86 -14.03 -16.47
N GLY A 208 -18.30 -13.76 -17.70
CA GLY A 208 -17.90 -12.60 -18.49
C GLY A 208 -16.49 -12.69 -19.07
N HIS A 209 -16.13 -11.69 -19.86
CA HIS A 209 -14.85 -11.59 -20.57
C HIS A 209 -14.14 -10.29 -20.19
N HIS A 210 -12.83 -10.40 -19.96
CA HIS A 210 -12.04 -9.32 -19.37
C HIS A 210 -10.80 -9.05 -20.19
N ILE A 211 -10.29 -7.83 -20.05
CA ILE A 211 -8.91 -7.50 -20.38
C ILE A 211 -8.17 -7.11 -19.10
N TRP A 212 -6.85 -7.36 -19.07
CA TRP A 212 -6.00 -6.93 -17.97
C TRP A 212 -5.56 -5.48 -18.15
N ILE A 213 -5.95 -4.63 -17.21
CA ILE A 213 -5.50 -3.25 -17.13
C ILE A 213 -4.47 -3.12 -16.01
N ALA A 214 -3.41 -2.37 -16.28
CA ALA A 214 -2.49 -1.88 -15.28
C ALA A 214 -2.44 -0.35 -15.34
N LEU A 215 -2.21 0.29 -14.22
CA LEU A 215 -2.10 1.73 -14.07
C LEU A 215 -0.74 2.06 -13.47
N ARG A 216 -0.18 3.20 -13.90
CA ARG A 216 1.01 3.78 -13.30
C ARG A 216 0.76 5.24 -13.03
N MET A 217 1.09 5.72 -11.85
CA MET A 217 0.79 7.07 -11.42
C MET A 217 1.97 7.72 -10.70
N LYS A 218 1.95 9.03 -10.65
CA LYS A 218 2.87 9.86 -9.85
C LYS A 218 2.15 11.12 -9.40
N ASN A 219 2.56 11.65 -8.25
CA ASN A 219 1.92 12.77 -7.56
C ASN A 219 0.48 12.47 -7.12
N LEU A 220 0.21 11.22 -6.73
CA LEU A 220 -1.04 10.75 -6.12
C LEU A 220 -0.71 9.79 -4.98
N ARG A 221 -1.53 9.76 -3.93
CA ARG A 221 -1.29 8.84 -2.79
C ARG A 221 -1.37 7.37 -3.21
N GLN A 222 -0.53 6.55 -2.61
CA GLN A 222 -0.49 5.11 -2.85
C GLN A 222 -1.74 4.40 -2.31
N SER A 223 -2.13 4.71 -1.08
CA SER A 223 -3.20 4.02 -0.35
C SER A 223 -4.45 4.89 -0.22
N GLY A 224 -5.62 4.23 -0.19
CA GLY A 224 -6.91 4.90 -0.06
C GLY A 224 -7.35 5.63 -1.34
N SER A 225 -6.72 5.32 -2.48
CA SER A 225 -7.04 5.91 -3.77
C SER A 225 -8.20 5.16 -4.44
N ILE A 226 -9.19 5.91 -4.90
CA ILE A 226 -10.34 5.38 -5.64
C ILE A 226 -9.95 5.36 -7.12
N THR A 227 -9.92 4.16 -7.70
CA THR A 227 -9.62 3.93 -9.11
C THR A 227 -10.91 3.62 -9.86
N THR A 228 -11.19 4.34 -10.93
CA THR A 228 -12.32 4.11 -11.83
C THR A 228 -11.82 3.85 -13.24
N LEU A 229 -12.32 2.78 -13.86
CA LEU A 229 -12.14 2.46 -15.27
C LEU A 229 -13.48 2.58 -16.01
N THR A 230 -13.45 3.17 -17.20
CA THR A 230 -14.57 3.14 -18.16
C THR A 230 -14.05 2.75 -19.54
N GLY A 231 -14.95 2.32 -20.41
CA GLY A 231 -14.63 1.88 -21.76
C GLY A 231 -15.63 2.39 -22.78
N HIS A 232 -15.17 2.69 -24.00
CA HIS A 232 -16.03 3.00 -25.14
C HIS A 232 -15.54 2.27 -26.40
N VAL A 233 -16.42 1.55 -27.08
CA VAL A 233 -16.13 0.84 -28.34
C VAL A 233 -16.71 1.64 -29.50
N GLU A 234 -15.85 2.43 -30.15
CA GLU A 234 -16.22 3.41 -31.17
C GLU A 234 -17.01 2.76 -32.32
N GLU A 235 -16.57 1.58 -32.79
CA GLU A 235 -17.20 0.94 -33.95
C GLU A 235 -18.64 0.46 -33.68
N LEU A 236 -19.04 0.38 -32.41
CA LEU A 236 -20.37 -0.07 -31.99
C LEU A 236 -21.19 1.05 -31.32
N ASP A 237 -20.59 2.23 -31.12
CA ASP A 237 -21.16 3.31 -30.28
C ASP A 237 -21.64 2.78 -28.92
N LEU A 238 -20.77 2.00 -28.26
CA LEU A 238 -21.11 1.24 -27.06
C LEU A 238 -20.21 1.61 -25.89
N ASP A 239 -20.81 2.03 -24.77
CA ASP A 239 -20.13 2.22 -23.50
C ASP A 239 -20.06 0.90 -22.71
N ILE A 240 -18.88 0.63 -22.15
CA ILE A 240 -18.64 -0.47 -21.22
C ILE A 240 -18.96 0.01 -19.80
N ASN A 241 -19.61 -0.86 -19.03
CA ASN A 241 -19.96 -0.57 -17.64
C ASN A 241 -18.75 -0.11 -16.82
N PRO A 242 -18.88 0.94 -16.00
CA PRO A 242 -17.78 1.44 -15.20
C PRO A 242 -17.37 0.41 -14.14
N PHE A 243 -16.07 0.33 -13.88
CA PHE A 243 -15.47 -0.49 -12.83
C PHE A 243 -14.79 0.44 -11.82
N THR A 244 -15.10 0.32 -10.52
CA THR A 244 -14.50 1.15 -9.47
C THR A 244 -13.99 0.29 -8.32
N VAL A 245 -12.75 0.54 -7.90
CA VAL A 245 -12.08 -0.19 -6.83
C VAL A 245 -11.20 0.73 -6.00
N ILE A 246 -10.94 0.31 -4.77
CA ILE A 246 -9.98 0.96 -3.87
C ILE A 246 -8.85 -0.03 -3.66
N PHE A 247 -7.67 0.28 -4.20
CA PHE A 247 -6.46 -0.52 -4.04
C PHE A 247 -5.29 0.37 -3.63
N THR A 248 -4.31 -0.25 -2.99
CA THR A 248 -3.01 0.38 -2.76
C THR A 248 -2.15 0.18 -4.00
N PHE A 249 -1.52 1.25 -4.48
CA PHE A 249 -0.52 1.17 -5.53
C PHE A 249 0.84 0.79 -4.93
N ASP A 250 1.58 -0.06 -5.61
CA ASP A 250 2.92 -0.48 -5.23
C ASP A 250 3.97 0.52 -5.75
N PRO A 251 5.07 0.78 -5.01
CA PRO A 251 6.17 1.59 -5.51
C PRO A 251 6.77 1.06 -6.82
N ASP A 252 7.19 1.98 -7.69
CA ASP A 252 7.80 1.71 -8.98
C ASP A 252 8.95 2.69 -9.29
N GLU A 253 9.74 2.41 -10.32
CA GLU A 253 10.93 3.18 -10.65
C GLU A 253 10.64 4.66 -10.98
N GLY A 254 11.55 5.57 -10.59
CA GLY A 254 11.44 6.99 -10.93
C GLY A 254 10.43 7.80 -10.09
N GLY A 255 10.05 7.29 -8.91
CA GLY A 255 9.06 7.90 -8.03
C GLY A 255 7.63 7.74 -8.54
N PHE A 256 7.40 6.71 -9.34
CA PHE A 256 6.07 6.27 -9.75
C PHE A 256 5.56 5.20 -8.81
N CYS A 257 4.27 4.92 -8.91
CA CYS A 257 3.65 3.74 -8.32
C CYS A 257 2.71 3.10 -9.31
N LYS A 258 2.45 1.81 -9.14
CA LYS A 258 1.70 1.00 -10.09
C LYS A 258 0.64 0.15 -9.41
N LEU A 259 -0.39 -0.15 -10.19
CA LEU A 259 -1.46 -1.07 -9.84
C LEU A 259 -1.65 -1.96 -11.06
N TYR A 260 -1.64 -3.27 -10.90
CA TYR A 260 -1.75 -4.23 -12.00
C TYR A 260 -2.76 -5.32 -11.66
N GLY A 261 -3.10 -6.15 -12.65
CA GLY A 261 -4.07 -7.22 -12.44
C GLY A 261 -5.51 -6.73 -12.28
N LEU A 262 -5.86 -5.56 -12.84
CA LEU A 262 -7.25 -5.13 -12.88
C LEU A 262 -7.98 -5.88 -14.00
N ARG A 263 -9.00 -6.66 -13.63
CA ARG A 263 -9.90 -7.33 -14.59
C ARG A 263 -11.00 -6.36 -15.00
N PHE A 264 -10.85 -5.74 -16.17
CA PHE A 264 -11.88 -4.87 -16.71
C PHE A 264 -12.82 -5.69 -17.60
N GLN A 265 -14.03 -5.94 -17.12
CA GLN A 265 -15.03 -6.71 -17.86
C GLN A 265 -15.60 -5.88 -19.01
N ILE A 266 -15.62 -6.45 -20.23
CA ILE A 266 -16.00 -5.73 -21.46
C ILE A 266 -17.34 -6.16 -22.05
N ASP A 267 -17.91 -7.29 -21.64
CA ASP A 267 -19.09 -7.92 -22.25
C ASP A 267 -20.36 -7.81 -21.40
N GLY A 268 -20.42 -6.87 -20.45
CA GLY A 268 -21.56 -6.74 -19.54
C GLY A 268 -22.88 -6.29 -20.22
N ALA A 269 -22.79 -5.68 -21.41
CA ALA A 269 -23.93 -5.11 -22.13
C ALA A 269 -24.09 -5.66 -23.56
N THR A 270 -23.17 -6.51 -24.02
CA THR A 270 -23.18 -7.08 -25.38
C THR A 270 -22.48 -8.43 -25.39
N ASP A 271 -22.76 -9.26 -26.39
CA ASP A 271 -22.07 -10.53 -26.59
C ASP A 271 -20.60 -10.32 -26.97
N ILE A 272 -19.71 -11.16 -26.43
CA ILE A 272 -18.27 -11.02 -26.64
C ILE A 272 -17.88 -11.10 -28.11
N GLU A 273 -18.58 -11.89 -28.92
CA GLU A 273 -18.33 -12.07 -30.35
C GLU A 273 -18.44 -10.75 -31.13
N SER A 274 -19.28 -9.82 -30.67
CA SER A 274 -19.42 -8.48 -31.27
C SER A 274 -18.19 -7.59 -31.04
N LEU A 275 -17.47 -7.83 -29.95
CA LEU A 275 -16.32 -7.04 -29.48
C LEU A 275 -14.99 -7.53 -30.06
N LEU A 276 -14.91 -8.79 -30.50
CA LEU A 276 -13.68 -9.37 -31.03
C LEU A 276 -13.10 -8.53 -32.19
N GLY A 277 -11.82 -8.21 -32.08
CA GLY A 277 -11.11 -7.39 -33.06
C GLY A 277 -11.56 -5.93 -33.13
N LYS A 278 -12.39 -5.43 -32.20
CA LYS A 278 -12.81 -4.01 -32.13
C LYS A 278 -11.84 -3.17 -31.31
N THR A 279 -12.03 -1.86 -31.36
CA THR A 279 -11.14 -0.92 -30.70
C THR A 279 -11.83 -0.34 -29.48
N LEU A 280 -11.17 -0.41 -28.34
CA LEU A 280 -11.70 0.05 -27.06
C LEU A 280 -10.89 1.26 -26.60
N LEU A 281 -11.56 2.38 -26.34
CA LEU A 281 -11.02 3.49 -25.57
C LEU A 281 -11.19 3.19 -24.09
N VAL A 282 -10.10 2.93 -23.38
CA VAL A 282 -10.07 2.81 -21.93
C VAL A 282 -9.80 4.18 -21.32
N LYS A 283 -10.66 4.62 -20.40
CA LYS A 283 -10.40 5.80 -19.56
C LYS A 283 -10.21 5.37 -18.13
N ALA A 284 -9.17 5.90 -17.50
CA ALA A 284 -8.84 5.67 -16.11
C ALA A 284 -8.85 7.00 -15.35
N SER A 285 -9.35 6.96 -14.12
CA SER A 285 -9.27 8.05 -13.15
C SER A 285 -8.84 7.49 -11.81
N VAL A 286 -7.89 8.16 -11.16
CA VAL A 286 -7.47 7.85 -9.79
C VAL A 286 -7.64 9.11 -8.97
N LYS A 287 -8.52 9.05 -7.98
CA LYS A 287 -8.72 10.09 -6.98
C LYS A 287 -8.10 9.67 -5.66
N ASP A 288 -7.14 10.43 -5.19
CA ASP A 288 -6.51 10.16 -3.90
C ASP A 288 -7.30 10.76 -2.73
N LYS A 289 -6.92 10.38 -1.51
CA LYS A 289 -7.58 10.83 -0.28
C LYS A 289 -7.42 12.33 0.02
N ASP A 290 -6.41 12.97 -0.55
CA ASP A 290 -6.23 14.42 -0.43
C ASP A 290 -7.14 15.18 -1.44
N GLY A 291 -7.83 14.45 -2.31
CA GLY A 291 -8.75 14.96 -3.32
C GLY A 291 -8.10 15.23 -4.66
N ASP A 292 -6.80 14.95 -4.82
CA ASP A 292 -6.11 15.10 -6.09
C ASP A 292 -6.53 14.00 -7.06
N VAL A 293 -6.60 14.35 -8.34
CA VAL A 293 -7.10 13.46 -9.40
C VAL A 293 -6.11 13.39 -10.55
N GLY A 294 -5.72 12.18 -10.92
CA GLY A 294 -5.04 11.89 -12.18
C GLY A 294 -5.99 11.16 -13.13
N THR A 295 -5.96 11.51 -14.41
CA THR A 295 -6.74 10.83 -15.44
C THR A 295 -5.84 10.41 -16.60
N ALA A 296 -6.23 9.35 -17.29
CA ALA A 296 -5.52 8.84 -18.44
C ALA A 296 -6.50 8.17 -19.41
N GLU A 297 -6.18 8.21 -20.69
CA GLU A 297 -6.93 7.54 -21.74
C GLU A 297 -5.98 6.72 -22.62
N ARG A 298 -6.46 5.60 -23.14
CA ARG A 298 -5.68 4.72 -24.02
C ARG A 298 -6.58 3.95 -24.96
N TRP A 299 -6.24 3.97 -26.24
CA TRP A 299 -6.87 3.07 -27.22
C TRP A 299 -6.19 1.71 -27.19
N VAL A 300 -6.96 0.62 -27.20
CA VAL A 300 -6.46 -0.74 -27.34
C VAL A 300 -7.23 -1.50 -28.41
N LYS A 301 -6.58 -2.45 -29.07
CA LYS A 301 -7.23 -3.36 -30.01
C LYS A 301 -7.60 -4.63 -29.25
N LEU A 302 -8.88 -4.95 -29.18
CA LEU A 302 -9.34 -6.21 -28.60
C LEU A 302 -8.90 -7.39 -29.46
N SER A 303 -8.48 -8.48 -28.85
CA SER A 303 -8.11 -9.70 -29.56
C SER A 303 -9.27 -10.26 -30.39
N SER A 304 -8.94 -11.00 -31.44
CA SER A 304 -9.93 -11.70 -32.27
C SER A 304 -10.31 -13.08 -31.72
N ASP A 305 -9.70 -13.48 -30.62
CA ASP A 305 -9.84 -14.75 -29.94
C ASP A 305 -9.91 -14.54 -28.41
N ILE A 306 -10.40 -15.57 -27.73
CA ILE A 306 -10.60 -15.60 -26.27
C ILE A 306 -9.67 -16.66 -25.70
N LEU A 307 -8.95 -16.33 -24.63
CA LEU A 307 -8.18 -17.28 -23.82
C LEU A 307 -8.99 -17.86 -22.67
#